data_AF-E4XNK5-F1
#
_entry.id   AF-E4XNK5-F1
#
_cell.length_a   1.000
_cell.length_b   1.000
_cell.length_c   1.000
_cell.angle_alpha   90.00
_cell.angle_beta   90.00
_cell.angle_gamma   90.00
#
_symmetry.space_group_name_H-M   'P 1'
#
loop_
_entity.id
_entity.type
_entity.pdbx_description
1 polymer ?
#
loop_
_entity_poly.entity_id
_entity_poly.type
_entity_poly.pdbx_seq_one_letter_code
_entity_poly.pdbx_strand_id
1 'polypeptide(L)'
;MHLNPWADLGDEDDGFGSKSDGHLREYQSFTDLMYSKDKRLTAVEWHPHIKSIIAVSCAQRYSLYERIEKAPKLLLSRKLILIWSFQDPIHPCILLEAPADVYCFKVTRNFGRG
;
A
#
# COMPACT_ATOMS: atom_id res chain seq x y z
N MET A 1 2.16 27.49 24.35
CA MET A 1 0.88 27.25 23.64
C MET A 1 0.89 25.79 23.21
N HIS A 2 0.12 24.93 23.88
CA HIS A 2 -0.01 23.52 23.51
C HIS A 2 -1.05 23.44 22.39
N LEU A 3 -0.62 23.09 21.17
CA LEU A 3 -1.53 22.75 20.08
C LEU A 3 -2.20 21.44 20.44
N ASN A 4 -3.53 21.44 20.53
CA ASN A 4 -4.30 20.25 20.87
C ASN A 4 -4.54 19.46 19.58
N PRO A 5 -3.86 18.31 19.34
CA PRO A 5 -3.94 17.58 18.07
C PRO A 5 -5.31 16.97 17.79
N TRP A 6 -6.20 17.05 18.78
CA TRP A 6 -7.53 16.45 18.79
C TRP A 6 -8.64 17.46 18.53
N ALA A 7 -8.30 18.75 18.32
CA ALA A 7 -9.29 19.81 18.13
C ALA A 7 -10.11 19.65 16.83
N ASP A 8 -9.57 18.95 15.83
CA ASP A 8 -10.23 18.68 14.54
C ASP A 8 -11.04 17.36 14.53
N LEU A 9 -11.09 16.64 15.64
CA LEU A 9 -11.65 15.28 15.69
C LEU A 9 -13.08 15.21 16.25
N GLY A 10 -13.74 16.33 16.46
CA GLY A 10 -15.09 16.34 17.01
C GLY A 10 -15.86 17.61 16.75
N ASP A 11 -16.33 17.78 15.52
CA ASP A 11 -17.53 18.61 15.27
C ASP A 11 -18.20 18.24 13.94
N GLU A 12 -18.74 17.02 13.87
CA GLU A 12 -19.87 16.74 12.98
C GLU A 12 -20.91 16.00 13.82
N ASP A 13 -21.82 16.77 14.44
CA ASP A 13 -23.10 16.30 14.95
C ASP A 13 -23.91 15.76 13.77
N ASP A 14 -23.65 14.50 13.43
CA ASP A 14 -24.30 13.80 12.34
C ASP A 14 -25.72 13.46 12.80
N GLY A 15 -26.63 14.40 12.55
CA GLY A 15 -28.04 14.30 12.88
C GLY A 15 -28.61 12.95 12.45
N PHE A 16 -29.14 12.21 13.42
CA PHE A 16 -29.79 10.92 13.23
C PHE A 16 -30.99 11.07 12.27
N GLY A 17 -30.80 10.85 10.96
CA GLY A 17 -31.89 10.91 10.01
C GLY A 17 -31.59 11.21 8.54
N SER A 18 -30.35 11.48 8.11
CA SER A 18 -30.04 11.54 6.67
C SER A 18 -29.51 10.18 6.22
N LYS A 19 -30.23 9.51 5.32
CA LYS A 19 -29.74 8.31 4.62
C LYS A 19 -28.65 8.73 3.63
N SER A 20 -27.48 9.10 4.12
CA SER A 20 -26.26 8.99 3.32
C SER A 20 -26.02 7.50 3.16
N ASP A 21 -26.50 6.95 2.05
CA ASP A 21 -26.19 5.59 1.67
C ASP A 21 -24.66 5.47 1.65
N GLY A 22 -24.13 4.72 2.60
CA GLY A 22 -22.70 4.50 2.81
C GLY A 22 -22.15 3.67 1.66
N HIS A 23 -22.08 4.26 0.48
CA HIS A 23 -21.65 3.62 -0.74
C HIS A 23 -20.14 3.43 -0.74
N LEU A 24 -19.68 2.37 -0.07
CA LEU A 24 -18.38 1.78 -0.35
C LEU A 24 -18.44 1.18 -1.76
N ARG A 25 -17.98 1.95 -2.74
CA ARG A 25 -17.82 1.49 -4.12
C ARG A 25 -16.36 1.24 -4.40
N GLU A 26 -16.05 0.07 -4.92
CA GLU A 26 -14.74 -0.22 -5.46
C GLU A 26 -14.44 0.77 -6.59
N TYR A 27 -13.33 1.51 -6.46
CA TYR A 27 -12.91 2.46 -7.49
C TYR A 27 -12.16 1.75 -8.63
N GLN A 28 -11.15 0.95 -8.29
CA GLN A 28 -10.29 0.25 -9.23
C GLN A 28 -9.61 -0.92 -8.52
N SER A 29 -9.50 -2.05 -9.23
CA SER A 29 -8.62 -3.16 -8.86
C SER A 29 -7.32 -3.11 -9.65
N PHE A 30 -6.19 -3.34 -8.97
CA PHE A 30 -4.87 -3.51 -9.58
C PHE A 30 -4.50 -5.00 -9.53
N THR A 31 -4.07 -5.58 -10.66
CA THR A 31 -3.74 -7.01 -10.74
C THR A 31 -2.49 -7.23 -11.57
N ASP A 32 -1.47 -7.87 -11.00
CA ASP A 32 -0.27 -8.26 -11.74
C ASP A 32 0.02 -9.76 -11.57
N LEU A 33 0.20 -10.45 -12.70
CA LEU A 33 0.44 -11.88 -12.73
C LEU A 33 1.91 -12.26 -12.54
N MET A 34 2.84 -11.31 -12.61
CA MET A 34 4.28 -11.58 -12.62
C MET A 34 4.92 -11.39 -11.24
N TYR A 35 4.63 -10.29 -10.56
CA TYR A 35 5.33 -9.86 -9.36
C TYR A 35 4.50 -9.98 -8.08
N SER A 36 3.17 -9.90 -8.17
CA SER A 36 2.24 -9.89 -7.03
C SER A 36 1.35 -11.14 -6.92
N LYS A 37 1.30 -11.97 -7.98
CA LYS A 37 0.54 -13.23 -7.97
C LYS A 37 0.94 -14.12 -6.79
N ASP A 38 -0.07 -14.66 -6.11
CA ASP A 38 0.04 -15.54 -4.94
C ASP A 38 0.79 -14.93 -3.74
N LYS A 39 0.97 -13.60 -3.72
CA LYS A 39 1.53 -12.85 -2.59
C LYS A 39 0.43 -12.13 -1.82
N ARG A 40 0.67 -11.90 -0.53
CA ARG A 40 -0.15 -10.99 0.28
C ARG A 40 0.40 -9.57 0.20
N LEU A 41 -0.48 -8.58 0.22
CA LEU A 41 -0.06 -7.20 0.46
C LEU A 41 0.37 -7.05 1.91
N THR A 42 1.46 -6.34 2.15
CA THR A 42 2.02 -6.14 3.49
C THR A 42 2.01 -4.69 3.93
N ALA A 43 2.13 -3.75 2.99
CA ALA A 43 1.96 -2.32 3.24
C ALA A 43 1.49 -1.61 1.97
N VAL A 44 0.76 -0.53 2.15
CA VAL A 44 0.21 0.32 1.08
C VAL A 44 0.43 1.77 1.49
N GLU A 45 0.96 2.58 0.57
CA GLU A 45 1.20 4.00 0.80
C GLU A 45 0.83 4.81 -0.45
N TRP A 46 0.07 5.88 -0.25
CA TRP A 46 -0.24 6.83 -1.31
C TRP A 46 0.93 7.77 -1.55
N HIS A 47 1.12 8.18 -2.80
CA HIS A 47 2.05 9.29 -3.06
C HIS A 47 1.48 10.57 -2.43
N PRO A 48 2.28 11.37 -1.70
CA PRO A 48 1.78 12.52 -0.93
C PRO A 48 1.25 13.71 -1.75
N HIS A 49 1.31 13.63 -3.08
CA HIS A 49 1.01 14.75 -4.00
C HIS A 49 0.28 14.26 -5.25
N ILE A 50 0.70 13.14 -5.82
CA ILE A 50 0.11 12.58 -7.03
C ILE A 50 -0.97 11.56 -6.63
N LYS A 51 -2.24 11.97 -6.64
CA LYS A 51 -3.39 11.16 -6.16
C LYS A 51 -3.59 9.84 -6.91
N SER A 52 -3.09 9.74 -8.15
CA SER A 52 -3.21 8.54 -8.97
C SER A 52 -2.12 7.50 -8.71
N ILE A 53 -1.15 7.77 -7.83
CA ILE A 53 -0.01 6.89 -7.58
C ILE A 53 -0.12 6.23 -6.21
N ILE A 54 0.03 4.90 -6.21
CA ILE A 54 0.04 4.07 -5.01
C ILE A 54 1.31 3.20 -5.02
N ALA A 55 2.00 3.14 -3.89
CA ALA A 55 3.06 2.18 -3.64
C ALA A 55 2.51 1.00 -2.81
N VAL A 56 2.86 -0.22 -3.18
CA VAL A 56 2.39 -1.45 -2.52
C VAL A 56 3.55 -2.43 -2.35
N SER A 57 3.77 -2.93 -1.14
CA SER A 57 4.69 -4.05 -0.92
C SER A 57 3.95 -5.37 -0.81
N CYS A 58 4.57 -6.43 -1.33
CA CYS A 58 4.00 -7.77 -1.33
C CYS A 58 4.99 -8.79 -0.75
N ALA A 59 4.50 -9.76 0.02
CA ALA A 59 5.30 -10.86 0.57
C ALA A 59 4.62 -12.21 0.37
N GLN A 60 5.40 -13.30 0.44
CA GLN A 60 4.86 -14.65 0.31
C GLN A 60 3.91 -14.99 1.46
N ARG A 61 2.80 -15.69 1.14
CA ARG A 61 1.82 -16.18 2.12
C ARG A 61 2.24 -17.55 2.66
N TYR A 62 3.32 -17.57 3.43
CA TYR A 62 3.82 -18.79 4.08
C TYR A 62 3.72 -18.70 5.59
N SER A 63 3.36 -19.82 6.23
CA SER A 63 3.53 -20.01 7.67
C SER A 63 5.02 -20.01 8.06
N LEU A 64 5.31 -19.91 9.36
CA LEU A 64 6.70 -19.93 9.85
C LEU A 64 7.44 -21.20 9.40
N TYR A 65 6.81 -22.37 9.53
CA TYR A 65 7.40 -23.65 9.13
C TYR A 65 7.68 -23.73 7.62
N GLU A 66 6.72 -23.31 6.80
CA GLU A 66 6.93 -23.27 5.34
C GLU A 66 8.04 -22.29 4.94
N ARG A 67 8.22 -21.19 5.67
CA ARG A 67 9.33 -20.25 5.40
C ARG A 67 10.68 -20.88 5.68
N ILE A 68 10.79 -21.73 6.69
CA ILE A 68 12.03 -22.47 6.99
C ILE A 68 12.30 -23.48 5.88
N GLU A 69 11.28 -24.28 5.51
CA GLU A 69 11.40 -25.29 4.46
C GLU A 69 11.74 -24.67 3.09
N LYS A 70 11.10 -23.54 2.76
CA LYS A 70 11.25 -22.84 1.47
C LYS A 70 12.31 -21.73 1.52
N ALA A 71 13.14 -21.66 2.57
CA ALA A 71 14.11 -20.59 2.78
C ALA A 71 15.05 -20.36 1.58
N PRO A 72 15.64 -21.39 0.94
CA PRO A 72 16.52 -21.19 -0.21
C PRO A 72 15.82 -20.46 -1.37
N LYS A 73 14.56 -20.85 -1.67
CA LYS A 73 13.75 -20.21 -2.70
C LYS A 73 13.38 -18.77 -2.33
N LEU A 74 13.07 -18.53 -1.06
CA LEU A 74 12.71 -17.20 -0.56
C LEU A 74 13.88 -16.21 -0.62
N LEU A 75 15.11 -16.68 -0.33
CA LEU A 75 16.33 -15.88 -0.38
C LEU A 75 16.69 -15.44 -1.81
N LEU A 76 16.39 -16.27 -2.80
CA LEU A 76 16.61 -15.96 -4.22
C LEU A 76 15.48 -15.11 -4.83
N SER A 77 14.33 -14.99 -4.14
CA SER A 77 13.18 -14.24 -4.66
C SER A 77 13.35 -12.74 -4.47
N ARG A 78 13.04 -11.97 -5.53
CA ARG A 78 13.02 -10.50 -5.46
C ARG A 78 11.98 -10.01 -4.47
N LYS A 79 12.36 -9.02 -3.65
CA LYS A 79 11.47 -8.37 -2.68
C LYS A 79 11.14 -7.00 -3.23
N LEU A 80 9.88 -6.79 -3.60
CA LEU A 80 9.49 -5.66 -4.42
C LEU A 80 8.48 -4.78 -3.70
N ILE A 81 8.66 -3.47 -3.87
CA ILE A 81 7.60 -2.48 -3.74
C ILE A 81 7.18 -2.10 -5.17
N LEU A 82 5.90 -2.30 -5.48
CA LEU A 82 5.30 -2.01 -6.77
C LEU A 82 4.68 -0.61 -6.73
N ILE A 83 5.03 0.24 -7.68
CA ILE A 83 4.39 1.55 -7.85
C ILE A 83 3.35 1.46 -8.96
N TRP A 84 2.11 1.74 -8.62
CA TRP A 84 0.96 1.70 -9.50
C TRP A 84 0.50 3.09 -9.87
N SER A 85 -0.04 3.22 -11.08
CA SER A 85 -0.78 4.39 -11.55
C SER A 85 -2.20 3.97 -11.90
N PHE A 86 -3.18 4.85 -11.69
CA PHE A 86 -4.58 4.60 -12.08
C PHE A 86 -4.75 4.45 -13.61
N GLN A 87 -3.76 4.84 -14.39
CA GLN A 87 -3.79 4.74 -15.85
C GLN A 87 -3.63 3.30 -16.36
N ASP A 88 -2.85 2.46 -15.66
CA ASP A 88 -2.64 1.06 -16.04
C ASP A 88 -2.84 0.16 -14.80
N PRO A 89 -4.01 -0.51 -14.70
CA PRO A 89 -4.32 -1.36 -13.56
C PRO A 89 -3.66 -2.74 -13.62
N ILE A 90 -2.99 -3.10 -14.73
CA ILE A 90 -2.44 -4.45 -14.93
C ILE A 90 -0.90 -4.49 -14.96
N HIS A 91 -0.23 -3.35 -15.17
CA HIS A 91 1.22 -3.24 -15.06
C HIS A 91 1.66 -2.16 -14.07
N PRO A 92 2.49 -2.51 -13.07
CA PRO A 92 3.10 -1.50 -12.21
C PRO A 92 4.10 -0.66 -13.01
N CYS A 93 4.08 0.65 -12.80
CA CYS A 93 4.94 1.59 -13.52
C CYS A 93 6.40 1.50 -13.08
N ILE A 94 6.66 1.19 -11.80
CA ILE A 94 8.01 1.10 -11.22
C ILE A 94 8.08 -0.09 -10.27
N LEU A 95 9.23 -0.78 -10.29
CA LEU A 95 9.58 -1.86 -9.38
C LEU A 95 10.77 -1.41 -8.53
N LEU A 96 10.59 -1.28 -7.21
CA LEU A 96 11.68 -0.99 -6.28
C LEU A 96 12.09 -2.28 -5.57
N GLU A 97 13.37 -2.63 -5.64
CA GLU A 97 13.89 -3.84 -5.01
C GLU A 97 14.44 -3.54 -3.60
N ALA A 98 14.04 -4.37 -2.64
CA ALA A 98 14.47 -4.33 -1.25
C ALA A 98 15.34 -5.56 -0.92
N PRO A 99 16.22 -5.47 0.09
CA PRO A 99 17.04 -6.60 0.50
C PRO A 99 16.24 -7.71 1.22
N ALA A 100 15.04 -7.41 1.71
CA ALA A 100 14.19 -8.33 2.47
C ALA A 100 12.69 -8.01 2.27
N ASP A 101 11.81 -8.89 2.74
CA ASP A 101 10.36 -8.67 2.70
C ASP A 101 10.02 -7.36 3.45
N VAL A 102 9.32 -6.44 2.78
CA VAL A 102 8.92 -5.14 3.33
C VAL A 102 7.55 -5.27 3.99
N TYR A 103 7.44 -4.95 5.28
CA TYR A 103 6.18 -4.98 6.04
C TYR A 103 5.65 -3.59 6.41
N CYS A 104 6.49 -2.58 6.26
CA CYS A 104 6.14 -1.19 6.42
C CYS A 104 7.12 -0.35 5.62
N PHE A 105 6.65 0.75 5.07
CA PHE A 105 7.47 1.78 4.44
C PHE A 105 6.68 3.09 4.41
N LYS A 106 7.34 4.20 4.08
CA LYS A 106 6.68 5.50 3.92
C LYS A 106 7.18 6.19 2.66
N VAL A 107 6.25 6.72 1.86
CA VAL A 107 6.59 7.63 0.76
C VAL A 107 6.77 9.03 1.35
N THR A 108 7.98 9.58 1.27
CA THR A 108 8.29 10.89 1.83
C THR A 108 7.79 12.02 0.94
N ARG A 109 7.59 13.20 1.54
CA ARG A 109 7.07 14.40 0.88
C ARG A 109 8.10 15.12 0.00
N ASN A 110 9.37 14.78 0.09
CA ASN A 110 10.45 15.62 -0.43
C ASN A 110 10.89 15.18 -1.83
N PHE A 111 10.26 15.76 -2.84
CA PHE A 111 10.88 15.92 -4.15
C PHE A 111 11.17 17.42 -4.33
N GLY A 112 12.43 17.84 -4.20
CA GLY A 112 12.90 19.16 -4.65
C GLY A 112 12.92 20.32 -3.63
N ARG A 113 13.71 20.22 -2.55
CA ARG A 113 14.41 21.40 -2.00
C ARG A 113 15.91 21.15 -2.10
N GLY A 114 16.46 21.43 -3.28
CA GLY A 114 17.87 21.69 -3.55
C GLY A 114 17.97 23.04 -4.22
#